data_AF-A0A853MLB3-F1
#
_entry.id   AF-A0A853MLB3-F1
#
_cell.length_a   1.000
_cell.length_b   1.000
_cell.length_c   1.000
_cell.angle_alpha   90.00
_cell.angle_beta   90.00
_cell.angle_gamma   90.00
#
_symmetry.space_group_name_H-M   'P 1'
#
loop_
_entity.id
_entity.type
_entity.pdbx_description
1 polymer ?
#
loop_
_entity_poly.entity_id
_entity_poly.type
_entity_poly.pdbx_seq_one_letter_code
_entity_poly.pdbx_strand_id
1 'polypeptide(L)'
;MSQTPSTQSRPYLDLSRVTLPTQVKIDDQELDVATLSEQQKLVLLDLARIDKEINDTEFSLRVLRSAKSELSRIFARISQPSDNDGV
;
A
#
# COMPACT_ATOMS: atom_id res chain seq x y z
N MET A 1 5.24 35.62 -20.93
CA MET A 1 5.66 34.71 -19.85
C MET A 1 4.61 33.61 -19.76
N SER A 2 4.88 32.43 -20.30
CA SER A 2 3.90 31.33 -20.35
C SER A 2 4.17 30.40 -19.17
N GLN A 3 3.27 30.38 -18.19
CA GLN A 3 3.30 29.41 -17.10
C GLN A 3 2.85 28.06 -17.64
N THR A 4 3.74 27.07 -17.62
CA THR A 4 3.39 25.68 -17.85
C THR A 4 2.66 25.16 -16.62
N PRO A 5 1.48 24.52 -16.76
CA PRO A 5 0.82 23.90 -15.62
C PRO A 5 1.69 22.74 -15.14
N SER A 6 2.10 22.80 -13.88
CA SER A 6 2.75 21.69 -13.20
C SER A 6 1.81 20.49 -13.24
N THR A 7 2.11 19.53 -14.11
CA THR A 7 1.50 18.20 -14.11
C THR A 7 1.88 17.55 -12.79
N GLN A 8 1.04 17.76 -11.79
CA GLN A 8 1.11 17.06 -10.52
C GLN A 8 0.85 15.58 -10.87
N SER A 9 1.93 14.81 -11.00
CA SER A 9 1.88 13.38 -11.28
C SER A 9 0.96 12.75 -10.26
N ARG A 10 -0.26 12.39 -10.68
CA ARG A 10 -1.16 11.61 -9.84
C ARG A 10 -0.43 10.31 -9.54
N PRO A 11 -0.28 9.91 -8.26
CA PRO A 11 0.24 8.60 -7.96
C PRO A 11 -0.70 7.59 -8.62
N TYR A 12 -0.20 6.88 -9.63
CA TYR A 12 -0.94 5.81 -10.27
C TYR A 12 -0.28 4.50 -9.88
N LEU A 13 -1.11 3.50 -9.60
CA LEU A 13 -0.63 2.18 -9.30
C LEU A 13 -0.35 1.47 -10.62
N ASP A 14 0.93 1.21 -10.89
CA ASP A 14 1.32 0.45 -12.07
C ASP A 14 1.17 -1.06 -11.81
N LEU A 15 0.01 -1.59 -12.22
CA LEU A 15 -0.33 -3.01 -12.10
C LEU A 15 0.40 -3.89 -13.12
N SER A 16 1.16 -3.30 -14.06
CA SER A 16 1.92 -4.06 -15.07
C SER A 16 3.20 -4.70 -14.50
N ARG A 17 3.60 -4.33 -13.28
CA ARG A 17 4.83 -4.82 -12.63
C ARG A 17 4.67 -6.14 -11.89
N VAL A 18 3.48 -6.76 -11.91
CA VAL A 18 3.25 -8.07 -11.31
C VAL A 18 3.77 -9.14 -12.26
N THR A 19 4.94 -9.69 -11.95
CA THR A 19 5.53 -10.81 -12.68
C THR A 19 5.18 -12.13 -12.02
N LEU A 20 5.05 -13.19 -12.82
CA LEU A 20 4.90 -14.53 -12.28
C LEU A 20 6.15 -14.90 -11.47
N PRO A 21 5.98 -15.46 -10.26
CA PRO A 21 7.08 -16.09 -9.55
C PRO A 21 7.54 -17.34 -10.31
N THR A 22 8.78 -17.77 -10.06
CA THR A 22 9.33 -19.00 -10.66
C THR A 22 8.74 -20.26 -10.02
N GLN A 23 8.39 -20.19 -8.73
CA GLN A 23 7.75 -21.25 -7.98
C GLN A 23 6.59 -20.68 -7.18
N VAL A 24 5.53 -21.49 -7.03
CA VAL A 24 4.41 -21.19 -6.15
C VAL A 24 4.18 -22.36 -5.22
N LYS A 25 3.83 -22.06 -3.97
CA LYS A 25 3.35 -23.06 -3.02
C LYS A 25 1.83 -22.95 -2.94
N ILE A 26 1.15 -24.04 -3.29
CA ILE A 26 -0.31 -24.17 -3.17
C ILE A 26 -0.55 -25.31 -2.20
N ASP A 27 -1.20 -25.02 -1.08
CA ASP A 27 -1.31 -25.92 0.06
C ASP A 27 0.06 -26.43 0.51
N ASP A 28 0.28 -27.74 0.54
CA ASP A 28 1.55 -28.37 0.91
C ASP A 28 2.45 -28.71 -0.30
N GLN A 29 2.09 -28.26 -1.51
CA GLN A 29 2.82 -28.58 -2.74
C GLN A 29 3.54 -27.36 -3.30
N GLU A 30 4.81 -27.54 -3.64
CA GLU A 30 5.60 -26.58 -4.42
C GLU A 30 5.53 -26.93 -5.90
N LEU A 31 5.15 -25.96 -6.72
CA LEU A 31 4.93 -26.11 -8.15
C LEU A 31 5.86 -25.15 -8.91
N ASP A 32 6.56 -25.68 -9.90
CA ASP A 32 7.31 -24.86 -10.87
C ASP A 32 6.34 -24.26 -11.88
N VAL A 33 6.31 -22.93 -11.95
CA VAL A 33 5.40 -22.19 -12.82
C VAL A 33 5.67 -22.46 -14.30
N ALA A 34 6.88 -22.88 -14.68
CA ALA A 34 7.21 -23.27 -16.05
C ALA A 34 6.40 -24.49 -16.53
N THR A 35 5.99 -25.36 -15.61
CA THR A 35 5.23 -26.59 -15.91
C THR A 35 3.73 -26.38 -16.04
N LEU A 36 3.24 -25.19 -15.67
CA LEU A 36 1.82 -24.86 -15.68
C LEU A 36 1.33 -24.49 -17.08
N SER A 37 0.04 -24.75 -17.32
CA SER A 37 -0.62 -24.27 -18.53
C SER A 37 -0.75 -22.74 -18.53
N GLU A 38 -0.91 -22.14 -19.70
CA GLU A 38 -1.11 -20.68 -19.83
C GLU A 38 -2.32 -20.19 -19.04
N GLN A 39 -3.42 -20.96 -19.01
CA GLN A 39 -4.59 -20.59 -18.21
C GLN A 39 -4.30 -20.58 -16.71
N GLN A 40 -3.54 -21.55 -16.20
CA GLN A 40 -3.13 -21.57 -14.79
C GLN A 40 -2.19 -20.41 -14.46
N LYS A 41 -1.26 -20.07 -15.35
CA LYS A 41 -0.39 -18.89 -15.22
C LYS A 41 -1.17 -17.59 -15.15
N LEU A 42 -2.22 -17.43 -15.96
CA LEU A 42 -3.10 -16.25 -15.91
C LEU A 42 -3.82 -16.14 -14.56
N VAL A 43 -4.34 -17.25 -14.03
CA VAL A 43 -4.96 -17.27 -12.71
C VAL A 43 -3.95 -16.88 -11.63
N LEU A 44 -2.71 -17.39 -11.69
CA LEU A 44 -1.64 -17.00 -10.76
C LEU A 44 -1.28 -15.51 -10.86
N LEU A 45 -1.26 -14.94 -12.07
CA LEU A 45 -1.06 -13.49 -12.26
C LEU A 45 -2.17 -12.68 -11.61
N ASP A 46 -3.42 -13.08 -11.78
CA ASP A 46 -4.55 -12.38 -11.18
C ASP A 46 -4.52 -12.49 -9.65
N LEU A 47 -4.19 -13.67 -9.11
CA LEU A 47 -3.99 -13.84 -7.66
C LEU A 47 -2.86 -12.95 -7.12
N ALA A 48 -1.72 -12.89 -7.83
CA ALA A 48 -0.61 -12.03 -7.45
C ALA A 48 -0.96 -10.53 -7.49
N ARG A 49 -1.83 -10.11 -8.43
CA ARG A 49 -2.35 -8.73 -8.47
C ARG A 49 -3.24 -8.44 -7.28
N ILE A 50 -4.15 -9.35 -6.94
CA ILE A 50 -5.04 -9.20 -5.79
C ILE A 50 -4.23 -9.11 -4.49
N ASP A 51 -3.24 -9.98 -4.31
CA ASP A 51 -2.36 -9.96 -3.12
C ASP A 51 -1.64 -8.61 -2.98
N LYS A 52 -1.11 -8.08 -4.10
CA LYS A 52 -0.51 -6.74 -4.11
C LYS A 52 -1.52 -5.65 -3.72
N GLU A 53 -2.73 -5.67 -4.26
CA GLU A 53 -3.77 -4.67 -3.92
C GLU A 53 -4.18 -4.72 -2.44
N ILE A 54 -4.27 -5.93 -1.87
CA ILE A 54 -4.52 -6.13 -0.44
C ILE A 54 -3.37 -5.50 0.37
N ASN A 55 -2.12 -5.83 0.04
CA ASN A 55 -0.94 -5.28 0.72
C ASN A 55 -0.87 -3.74 0.65
N ASP A 56 -1.15 -3.15 -0.52
CA ASP A 56 -1.16 -1.69 -0.73
C ASP A 56 -2.28 -1.02 0.11
N THR A 57 -3.44 -1.68 0.21
CA THR A 57 -4.57 -1.22 1.04
C THR A 57 -4.24 -1.29 2.53
N GLU A 58 -3.65 -2.39 2.99
CA GLU A 58 -3.23 -2.56 4.38
C GLU A 58 -2.16 -1.53 4.78
N PHE A 59 -1.19 -1.27 3.90
CA PHE A 59 -0.21 -0.22 4.09
C PHE A 59 -0.89 1.15 4.24
N SER A 60 -1.80 1.48 3.33
CA SER A 60 -2.54 2.75 3.35
C SER A 60 -3.33 2.93 4.65
N LEU A 61 -4.00 1.87 5.13
CA LEU A 61 -4.72 1.87 6.41
C LEU A 61 -3.78 2.05 7.61
N ARG A 62 -2.60 1.43 7.59
CA ARG A 62 -1.57 1.59 8.64
C ARG A 62 -1.11 3.04 8.72
N VAL A 63 -0.80 3.66 7.58
CA VAL A 63 -0.40 5.07 7.49
C VAL A 63 -1.52 5.98 8.04
N LEU A 64 -2.77 5.76 7.63
CA LEU A 64 -3.91 6.55 8.09
C LEU A 64 -4.11 6.46 9.61
N ARG A 65 -4.00 5.26 10.19
CA ARG A 65 -4.07 5.06 11.65
C ARG A 65 -2.95 5.79 12.38
N SER A 66 -1.73 5.75 11.84
CA SER A 66 -0.59 6.50 12.39
C SER A 66 -0.84 8.01 12.37
N ALA A 67 -1.31 8.55 11.24
CA ALA A 67 -1.64 9.96 11.10
C ALA A 67 -2.75 10.40 12.07
N LYS A 68 -3.82 9.59 12.21
CA LYS A 68 -4.90 9.83 13.19
C LYS A 68 -4.35 9.87 14.63
N SER A 69 -3.47 8.94 14.98
CA SER A 69 -2.84 8.89 16.31
C SER A 69 -2.02 10.16 16.57
N GLU A 70 -1.24 10.59 15.58
CA GLU A 70 -0.43 11.81 15.70
C GLU A 70 -1.27 13.07 15.84
N LEU A 71 -2.32 13.22 15.03
CA LEU A 71 -3.28 14.32 15.17
C LEU A 71 -3.92 14.34 16.56
N SER A 72 -4.29 13.17 17.08
CA SER A 72 -4.88 13.07 18.43
C SER A 72 -3.89 13.54 19.50
N ARG A 73 -2.59 13.21 19.38
CA ARG A 73 -1.54 13.70 20.28
C ARG A 73 -1.36 15.21 20.20
N ILE A 74 -1.40 15.78 18.99
CA ILE A 74 -1.32 17.23 18.77
C ILE A 74 -2.50 17.94 19.44
N PHE A 75 -3.73 17.48 19.20
CA PHE A 75 -4.92 18.10 19.82
C PHE A 75 -4.95 17.94 21.33
N ALA A 76 -4.50 16.81 21.88
CA ALA A 76 -4.39 16.62 23.31
C ALA A 76 -3.41 17.62 23.95
N ARG A 77 -2.27 17.90 23.30
CA ARG A 77 -1.31 18.91 23.75
C ARG A 77 -1.88 20.34 23.70
N ILE A 78 -2.63 20.67 22.65
CA ILE A 78 -3.27 22.00 22.50
C ILE A 78 -4.38 22.20 23.54
N SER A 79 -5.08 21.11 23.89
CA SER A 79 -6.22 21.17 24.82
C SER A 79 -5.81 21.18 26.30
N GLN A 80 -4.51 21.01 26.60
CA GLN A 80 -3.99 21.22 27.94
C GLN A 80 -3.67 22.73 28.09
N PRO A 81 -4.39 23.46 28.96
CA PRO A 81 -3.96 24.81 29.30
C PRO A 81 -2.57 24.70 29.91
N SER A 82 -1.64 25.54 29.45
CA SER A 82 -0.37 25.73 30.13
C SER A 82 -0.66 26.17 31.55
N ASP A 83 -0.59 25.26 32.52
CA ASP A 83 -0.32 25.61 33.92
C ASP A 83 1.10 26.19 33.93
N ASN A 84 1.21 27.47 33.54
CA ASN A 84 2.36 28.28 33.85
C ASN A 84 1.95 29.15 35.04
N ASP A 85 2.56 28.78 36.16
CA ASP A 85 2.51 29.37 37.49
C ASP A 85 2.34 30.88 37.51
N GLY A 86 1.53 31.30 38.47
CA GLY A 86 1.48 32.67 38.94
C GLY A 86 2.85 33.15 39.41
N VAL A 87 3.19 34.36 38.96
CA VAL A 87 4.00 35.33 39.70
C VAL A 87 3.25 36.65 39.66
#